data_AF-Q16LH3-F1
#
_entry.id   AF-Q16LH3-F1
#
_cell.length_a   1.000
_cell.length_b   1.000
_cell.length_c   1.000
_cell.angle_alpha   90.00
_cell.angle_beta   90.00
_cell.angle_gamma   90.00
#
_symmetry.space_group_name_H-M   'P 1'
#
loop_
_entity.id
_entity.type
_entity.pdbx_description
1 polymer ?
#
loop_
_entity_poly.entity_id
_entity_poly.type
_entity_poly.pdbx_seq_one_letter_code
_entity_poly.pdbx_strand_id
1 'polypeptide(L)'
;MSRLVSLYAVFAVVLCWISVVRADGAEFTSGILRPAADPAEYVPVPCDGTKPTTCQSCNSIQVCVQGSTNNLIRTCPSSTPYCVQSDTGASCQSSPDSQCTVSAENGFVCTSTGFFPDPASCQVYHYCEREGEAGDTYDCPNGYRYNSQRKMCQLWGWNRRCDTVKCDPTSQNVFASYPYDDEYYVYCQYDYSTDTPTYKKSYVLSCGKGSKFDSKNQVCKFQCRKAGLFVNTVNPSQYYSCYRNRFQWEAKVNTCSKANYIFDEELMRCKENPDAAVTEPMTETDQNQPISLTSIDNKISGSGSASENSNSDSSTEKATKTEASTDTPAVAIVQSDTIPVRKDCLYFLKDLMLKNNIL
;
A
#
# COMPACT_ATOMS: atom_id res chain seq x y z
N MET A 1 -32.40 7.63 57.09
CA MET A 1 -31.21 8.16 56.36
C MET A 1 -30.05 7.15 56.25
N SER A 2 -29.79 6.30 57.24
CA SER A 2 -28.68 5.32 57.20
C SER A 2 -28.74 4.27 56.06
N ARG A 3 -29.94 3.82 55.63
CA ARG A 3 -30.07 2.82 54.55
C ARG A 3 -29.85 3.36 53.12
N LEU A 4 -29.97 4.67 52.90
CA LEU A 4 -29.73 5.29 51.59
C LEU A 4 -28.23 5.47 51.30
N VAL A 5 -27.44 5.78 52.33
CA VAL A 5 -25.97 5.94 52.22
C VAL A 5 -25.29 4.61 51.85
N SER A 6 -25.79 3.50 52.37
CA SER A 6 -25.28 2.16 52.08
C SER A 6 -25.49 1.75 50.62
N LEU A 7 -26.57 2.20 49.97
CA LEU A 7 -26.89 1.84 48.59
C LEU A 7 -26.00 2.60 47.60
N TYR A 8 -25.72 3.89 47.87
CA TYR A 8 -24.80 4.69 47.06
C TYR A 8 -23.35 4.20 47.15
N ALA A 9 -22.90 3.77 48.34
CA ALA A 9 -21.56 3.20 48.50
C ALA A 9 -21.39 1.89 47.71
N VAL A 10 -22.38 0.99 47.77
CA VAL A 10 -22.36 -0.25 46.98
C VAL A 10 -22.43 0.05 45.49
N PHE A 11 -23.26 1.00 45.05
CA PHE A 11 -23.33 1.41 43.63
C PHE A 11 -22.02 2.02 43.13
N ALA A 12 -21.35 2.85 43.94
CA ALA A 12 -20.05 3.43 43.60
C ALA A 12 -18.95 2.37 43.52
N VAL A 13 -18.94 1.38 44.42
CA VAL A 13 -18.01 0.24 44.35
C VAL A 13 -18.30 -0.61 43.12
N VAL A 14 -19.56 -0.93 42.83
CA VAL A 14 -19.94 -1.69 41.62
C VAL A 14 -19.55 -0.93 40.34
N LEU A 15 -19.77 0.38 40.26
CA LEU A 15 -19.33 1.21 39.12
C LEU A 15 -17.80 1.26 39.00
N CYS A 16 -17.06 1.27 40.11
CA CYS A 16 -15.60 1.18 40.10
C CYS A 16 -15.11 -0.20 39.62
N TRP A 17 -15.78 -1.29 40.00
CA TRP A 17 -15.47 -2.64 39.53
C TRP A 17 -15.83 -2.84 38.05
N ILE A 18 -16.92 -2.23 37.56
CA ILE A 18 -17.27 -2.25 36.12
C ILE A 18 -16.26 -1.43 35.30
N SER A 19 -15.62 -0.42 35.90
CA SER A 19 -14.56 0.36 35.25
C SER A 19 -13.23 -0.41 35.07
N VAL A 20 -13.11 -1.60 35.66
CA VAL A 20 -11.96 -2.53 35.49
C VAL A 20 -12.27 -3.60 34.43
N VAL A 21 -13.38 -3.48 33.69
CA VAL A 21 -13.54 -4.24 32.45
C VAL A 21 -12.44 -3.78 31.49
N ARG A 22 -11.48 -4.70 31.28
CA ARG A 22 -10.32 -4.60 30.41
C ARG A 22 -10.60 -3.71 29.21
N ALA A 23 -10.02 -2.52 29.19
CA ALA A 23 -9.57 -1.97 27.93
C ALA A 23 -8.51 -2.96 27.43
N ASP A 24 -8.92 -3.92 26.59
CA ASP A 24 -7.99 -4.67 25.76
C ASP A 24 -7.25 -3.63 24.92
N GLY A 25 -6.13 -3.15 25.47
CA GLY A 25 -5.22 -2.28 24.76
C GLY A 25 -4.78 -3.07 23.55
N ALA A 26 -5.32 -2.72 22.39
CA ALA A 26 -4.89 -3.29 21.14
C ALA A 26 -3.37 -3.07 21.04
N GLU A 27 -2.61 -4.16 21.06
CA GLU A 27 -1.16 -4.12 20.90
C GLU A 27 -0.86 -3.84 19.42
N PHE A 28 -0.01 -2.85 19.17
CA PHE A 28 0.38 -2.43 17.83
C PHE A 28 1.89 -2.56 17.67
N THR A 29 2.31 -3.00 16.49
CA THR A 29 3.71 -3.09 16.10
C THR A 29 3.86 -2.72 14.62
N SER A 30 5.06 -2.33 14.22
CA SER A 30 5.40 -2.21 12.80
C SER A 30 5.58 -3.59 12.17
N GLY A 31 5.34 -3.70 10.87
CA GLY A 31 5.71 -4.87 10.10
C GLY A 31 7.21 -4.94 9.82
N ILE A 32 7.66 -6.11 9.41
CA ILE A 32 9.03 -6.37 8.98
C ILE A 32 9.06 -6.21 7.46
N LEU A 33 9.93 -5.33 6.96
CA LEU A 33 10.14 -5.16 5.53
C LEU A 33 10.62 -6.49 4.93
N ARG A 34 9.92 -6.99 3.91
CA ARG A 34 10.44 -8.09 3.09
C ARG A 34 11.64 -7.55 2.33
N PRO A 35 12.77 -8.27 2.32
CA PRO A 35 13.89 -7.90 1.47
C PRO A 35 13.36 -7.67 0.05
N ALA A 36 13.71 -6.51 -0.51
CA ALA A 36 13.40 -6.23 -1.90
C ALA A 36 13.87 -7.44 -2.71
N ALA A 37 12.94 -7.97 -3.49
CA ALA A 37 13.24 -8.93 -4.51
C ALA A 37 14.28 -8.31 -5.44
N ASP A 38 15.57 -8.49 -5.17
CA ASP A 38 16.54 -8.47 -6.25
C ASP A 38 15.98 -9.47 -7.26
N PRO A 39 15.85 -9.15 -8.56
CA PRO A 39 15.46 -10.11 -9.58
C PRO A 39 16.59 -11.15 -9.73
N ALA A 40 16.88 -11.89 -8.67
CA ALA A 40 17.51 -13.16 -8.72
C ALA A 40 16.56 -14.03 -9.53
N GLU A 41 16.90 -14.17 -10.81
CA GLU A 41 16.41 -15.21 -11.70
C GLU A 41 16.23 -16.48 -10.87
N TYR A 42 14.98 -16.91 -10.71
CA TYR A 42 14.66 -18.11 -9.93
C TYR A 42 15.53 -19.25 -10.47
N VAL A 43 16.41 -19.80 -9.64
CA VAL A 43 17.31 -20.88 -10.06
C VAL A 43 16.54 -22.19 -9.99
N PRO A 44 16.15 -22.80 -11.14
CA PRO A 44 15.36 -24.02 -11.13
C PRO A 44 16.14 -25.17 -10.48
N VAL A 45 15.47 -25.88 -9.57
CA VAL A 45 16.06 -27.07 -8.94
C VAL A 45 15.87 -28.26 -9.89
N PRO A 46 16.96 -28.84 -10.43
CA PRO A 46 16.85 -29.96 -11.35
C PRO A 46 16.32 -31.20 -10.65
N CYS A 47 15.66 -32.07 -11.42
CA CYS A 47 15.29 -33.40 -10.95
C CYS A 47 16.56 -34.26 -10.78
N ASP A 48 16.97 -34.46 -9.53
CA ASP A 48 18.13 -35.27 -9.15
C ASP A 48 17.78 -36.73 -8.81
N GLY A 49 16.48 -37.09 -8.89
CA GLY A 49 15.96 -38.41 -8.56
C GLY A 49 15.76 -38.67 -7.06
N THR A 50 16.02 -37.68 -6.19
CA THR A 50 15.79 -37.79 -4.74
C THR A 50 14.39 -37.37 -4.33
N LYS A 51 13.78 -36.46 -5.11
CA LYS A 51 12.46 -35.89 -4.84
C LYS A 51 11.50 -36.15 -6.01
N PRO A 52 10.21 -36.45 -5.75
CA PRO A 52 9.22 -36.68 -6.80
C PRO A 52 8.78 -35.37 -7.49
N THR A 53 8.99 -34.22 -6.85
CA THR A 53 8.65 -32.90 -7.38
C THR A 53 9.70 -31.85 -7.00
N THR A 54 9.99 -30.94 -7.92
CA THR A 54 10.83 -29.76 -7.69
C THR A 54 10.14 -28.50 -8.21
N CYS A 55 10.51 -27.34 -7.68
CA CYS A 55 10.04 -26.07 -8.22
C CYS A 55 10.87 -25.72 -9.47
N GLN A 56 10.20 -25.41 -10.57
CA GLN A 56 10.83 -24.97 -11.82
C GLN A 56 10.79 -23.45 -11.96
N SER A 57 9.74 -22.84 -11.44
CA SER A 57 9.62 -21.41 -11.24
C SER A 57 8.86 -21.17 -9.93
N CYS A 58 8.74 -19.91 -9.54
CA CYS A 58 7.95 -19.54 -8.37
C CYS A 58 6.46 -19.83 -8.43
N ASN A 59 5.94 -20.18 -9.58
CA ASN A 59 4.54 -20.53 -9.76
C ASN A 59 4.37 -21.85 -10.50
N SER A 60 5.41 -22.68 -10.64
CA SER A 60 5.30 -23.97 -11.33
C SER A 60 6.06 -25.08 -10.62
N ILE A 61 5.39 -26.22 -10.50
CA ILE A 61 5.95 -27.47 -10.01
C ILE A 61 6.30 -28.33 -11.23
N GLN A 62 7.49 -28.91 -11.19
CA GLN A 62 7.93 -29.95 -12.08
C GLN A 62 7.84 -31.30 -11.38
N VAL A 63 7.23 -32.28 -12.05
CA VAL A 63 7.18 -33.67 -11.60
C VAL A 63 8.41 -34.40 -12.16
N CYS A 64 9.19 -34.98 -11.26
CA CYS A 64 10.41 -35.70 -11.59
C CYS A 64 10.09 -37.15 -11.92
N VAL A 65 10.24 -37.51 -13.19
CA VAL A 65 10.07 -38.89 -13.68
C VAL A 65 11.44 -39.47 -13.98
N GLN A 66 11.81 -40.54 -13.31
CA GLN A 66 13.13 -41.17 -13.45
C GLN A 66 13.35 -41.64 -14.91
N GLY A 67 14.43 -41.17 -15.54
CA GLY A 67 14.81 -41.55 -16.90
C GLY A 67 14.09 -40.79 -18.03
N SER A 68 13.27 -39.78 -17.73
CA SER A 68 12.65 -38.90 -18.74
C SER A 68 13.37 -37.55 -18.80
N THR A 69 13.69 -37.07 -20.00
CA THR A 69 14.08 -35.67 -20.23
C THR A 69 12.88 -34.73 -20.37
N ASN A 70 11.67 -35.30 -20.54
CA ASN A 70 10.41 -34.57 -20.58
C ASN A 70 9.80 -34.57 -19.18
N ASN A 71 10.12 -33.53 -18.41
CA ASN A 71 9.51 -33.35 -17.10
C ASN A 71 8.12 -32.72 -17.26
N LEU A 72 7.14 -33.22 -16.51
CA LEU A 72 5.78 -32.70 -16.55
C LEU A 72 5.71 -31.46 -15.66
N ILE A 73 5.41 -30.31 -16.28
CA ILE A 73 5.35 -29.01 -15.62
C ILE A 73 3.89 -28.65 -15.39
N ARG A 74 3.57 -28.18 -14.19
CA ARG A 74 2.24 -27.69 -13.83
C ARG A 74 2.34 -26.37 -13.08
N THR A 75 1.60 -25.37 -13.56
CA THR A 75 1.41 -24.11 -12.84
C THR A 75 0.64 -24.34 -11.54
N CYS A 76 1.01 -23.62 -10.49
CA CYS A 76 0.33 -23.64 -9.22
C CYS A 76 -1.09 -23.02 -9.33
N PRO A 77 -2.08 -23.56 -8.62
CA PRO A 77 -3.43 -22.99 -8.59
C PRO A 77 -3.42 -21.55 -8.06
N SER A 78 -4.35 -20.71 -8.51
CA SER A 78 -4.46 -19.31 -8.07
C SER A 78 -4.70 -19.14 -6.56
N SER A 79 -5.27 -20.15 -5.89
CA SER A 79 -5.46 -20.17 -4.43
C SER A 79 -4.18 -20.43 -3.64
N THR A 80 -3.16 -21.02 -4.27
CA THR A 80 -1.85 -21.31 -3.70
C THR A 80 -0.79 -21.06 -4.78
N PRO A 81 -0.58 -19.80 -5.19
CA PRO A 81 0.10 -19.50 -6.45
C PRO A 81 1.62 -19.70 -6.38
N TYR A 82 2.18 -19.96 -5.19
CA TYR A 82 3.62 -20.03 -4.98
C TYR A 82 4.11 -21.47 -4.88
N CYS A 83 5.15 -21.80 -5.65
CA CYS A 83 5.88 -23.05 -5.47
C CYS A 83 6.89 -22.88 -4.33
N VAL A 84 6.81 -23.75 -3.33
CA VAL A 84 7.74 -23.79 -2.20
C VAL A 84 8.49 -25.10 -2.23
N GLN A 85 9.82 -25.01 -2.26
CA GLN A 85 10.70 -26.17 -2.22
C GLN A 85 10.91 -26.64 -0.77
N SER A 86 10.72 -27.94 -0.52
CA SER A 86 11.02 -28.59 0.77
C SER A 86 11.99 -29.76 0.59
N ASP A 87 12.41 -30.34 1.72
CA ASP A 87 13.27 -31.54 1.76
C ASP A 87 12.60 -32.76 1.12
N THR A 88 11.27 -32.84 1.18
CA THR A 88 10.49 -33.96 0.62
C THR A 88 9.98 -33.73 -0.79
N GLY A 89 10.12 -32.51 -1.33
CA GLY A 89 9.64 -32.13 -2.66
C GLY A 89 9.07 -30.72 -2.73
N ALA A 90 8.51 -30.36 -3.88
CA ALA A 90 7.87 -29.08 -4.10
C ALA A 90 6.35 -29.15 -3.90
N SER A 91 5.77 -28.08 -3.34
CA SER A 91 4.33 -27.94 -3.10
C SER A 91 3.84 -26.52 -3.39
N CYS A 92 2.58 -26.38 -3.78
CA CYS A 92 1.96 -25.08 -4.00
C CYS A 92 1.44 -24.53 -2.67
N GLN A 93 1.81 -23.31 -2.32
CA GLN A 93 1.43 -22.62 -1.09
C GLN A 93 0.91 -21.22 -1.37
N SER A 94 0.25 -20.63 -0.37
CA SER A 94 -0.26 -19.26 -0.42
C SER A 94 0.81 -18.21 -0.08
N SER A 95 1.99 -18.63 0.38
CA SER A 95 3.13 -17.75 0.66
C SER A 95 4.35 -18.21 -0.16
N PRO A 96 5.14 -17.29 -0.73
CA PRO A 96 6.40 -17.63 -1.37
C PRO A 96 7.46 -18.07 -0.36
N ASP A 97 8.46 -18.81 -0.84
CA ASP A 97 9.70 -19.07 -0.12
C ASP A 97 10.74 -17.96 -0.37
N SER A 98 11.91 -18.07 0.27
CA SER A 98 12.99 -17.08 0.15
C SER A 98 13.63 -17.01 -1.24
N GLN A 99 13.48 -18.03 -2.09
CA GLN A 99 13.96 -18.02 -3.48
C GLN A 99 12.91 -17.44 -4.43
N CYS A 100 11.67 -17.33 -3.96
CA CYS A 100 10.58 -16.75 -4.69
C CYS A 100 10.31 -15.32 -4.27
N THR A 101 11.28 -14.49 -4.65
CA THR A 101 11.15 -13.05 -4.74
C THR A 101 10.26 -12.74 -5.94
N VAL A 102 9.03 -12.31 -5.67
CA VAL A 102 8.02 -12.02 -6.70
C VAL A 102 8.59 -11.04 -7.74
N SER A 103 8.78 -11.53 -8.97
CA SER A 103 9.01 -10.68 -10.13
C SER A 103 7.85 -9.67 -10.27
N ALA A 104 8.19 -8.42 -10.60
CA ALA A 104 7.29 -7.26 -10.61
C ALA A 104 5.99 -7.45 -11.43
N GLU A 105 5.95 -8.40 -12.37
CA GLU A 105 4.72 -8.72 -13.12
C GLU A 105 3.56 -9.15 -12.19
N ASN A 106 3.84 -9.84 -11.09
CA ASN A 106 2.85 -10.23 -10.07
C ASN A 106 2.97 -9.42 -8.76
N GLY A 107 3.86 -8.42 -8.71
CA GLY A 107 4.04 -7.54 -7.55
C GLY A 107 2.84 -6.61 -7.32
N PHE A 108 2.70 -6.14 -6.08
CA PHE A 108 1.74 -5.09 -5.74
C PHE A 108 2.11 -3.81 -6.49
N VAL A 109 1.15 -3.26 -7.25
CA VAL A 109 1.34 -2.02 -8.01
C VAL A 109 0.74 -0.88 -7.22
N CYS A 110 1.54 0.14 -6.97
CA CYS A 110 1.14 1.33 -6.25
C CYS A 110 0.17 2.17 -7.06
N THR A 111 -1.02 2.42 -6.53
CA THR A 111 -2.02 3.29 -7.18
C THR A 111 -1.95 4.74 -6.69
N SER A 112 -1.28 4.98 -5.56
CA SER A 112 -0.87 6.28 -5.07
C SER A 112 0.17 6.12 -3.96
N THR A 113 0.72 7.22 -3.45
CA THR A 113 1.69 7.20 -2.35
C THR A 113 1.01 6.89 -1.01
N GLY A 114 1.66 6.08 -0.17
CA GLY A 114 1.21 5.76 1.19
C GLY A 114 1.24 4.27 1.50
N PHE A 115 0.61 3.87 2.61
CA PHE A 115 0.48 2.47 2.96
C PHE A 115 -0.82 1.88 2.41
N PHE A 116 -0.76 0.64 1.92
CA PHE A 116 -1.88 -0.07 1.33
C PHE A 116 -2.01 -1.46 1.94
N PRO A 117 -3.22 -1.91 2.26
CA PRO A 117 -3.41 -3.28 2.65
C PRO A 117 -3.22 -4.23 1.46
N ASP A 118 -2.75 -5.45 1.71
CA ASP A 118 -2.78 -6.50 0.71
C ASP A 118 -4.22 -7.04 0.51
N PRO A 119 -4.67 -7.25 -0.74
CA PRO A 119 -6.03 -7.72 -1.02
C PRO A 119 -6.22 -9.21 -0.73
N ALA A 120 -5.14 -10.00 -0.70
CA ALA A 120 -5.16 -11.45 -0.55
C ALA A 120 -4.66 -11.93 0.82
N SER A 121 -4.02 -11.07 1.62
CA SER A 121 -3.49 -11.43 2.94
C SER A 121 -3.67 -10.33 3.97
N CYS A 122 -4.33 -10.65 5.08
CA CYS A 122 -4.44 -9.72 6.21
C CYS A 122 -3.12 -9.56 6.99
N GLN A 123 -2.08 -10.35 6.71
CA GLN A 123 -0.76 -10.22 7.35
C GLN A 123 0.18 -9.31 6.58
N VAL A 124 -0.15 -8.98 5.34
CA VAL A 124 0.74 -8.27 4.44
C VAL A 124 0.19 -6.88 4.18
N TYR A 125 1.08 -5.91 4.08
CA TYR A 125 0.77 -4.58 3.59
C TYR A 125 1.92 -4.05 2.76
N HIS A 126 1.66 -3.00 2.01
CA HIS A 126 2.60 -2.41 1.06
C HIS A 126 2.81 -0.95 1.39
N TYR A 127 4.03 -0.46 1.24
CA TYR A 127 4.33 0.96 1.23
C TYR A 127 4.68 1.40 -0.19
N CYS A 128 4.07 2.50 -0.60
CA CYS A 128 4.19 3.05 -1.94
C CYS A 128 4.82 4.42 -1.88
N GLU A 129 5.98 4.59 -2.50
CA GLU A 129 6.62 5.88 -2.65
C GLU A 129 5.97 6.70 -3.77
N ARG A 130 5.62 6.03 -4.88
CA ARG A 130 5.07 6.66 -6.08
C ARG A 130 4.00 5.79 -6.74
N GLU A 131 3.04 6.43 -7.40
CA GLU A 131 2.08 5.75 -8.28
C GLU A 131 2.78 5.08 -9.47
N GLY A 132 2.32 3.89 -9.85
CA GLY A 132 2.82 3.09 -10.96
C GLY A 132 4.00 2.19 -10.62
N GLU A 133 4.70 2.45 -9.52
CA GLU A 133 5.86 1.66 -9.07
C GLU A 133 5.42 0.39 -8.30
N ALA A 134 6.38 -0.51 -8.09
CA ALA A 134 6.21 -1.64 -7.18
C ALA A 134 6.22 -1.15 -5.72
N GLY A 135 5.32 -1.69 -4.89
CA GLY A 135 5.28 -1.37 -3.47
C GLY A 135 6.24 -2.22 -2.64
N ASP A 136 6.87 -1.60 -1.64
CA ASP A 136 7.64 -2.30 -0.62
C ASP A 136 6.71 -3.16 0.22
N THR A 137 6.93 -4.47 0.24
CA THR A 137 6.06 -5.39 0.98
C THR A 137 6.53 -5.57 2.42
N TYR A 138 5.60 -5.53 3.37
CA TYR A 138 5.85 -5.72 4.79
C TYR A 138 4.99 -6.87 5.36
N ASP A 139 5.59 -7.68 6.21
CA ASP A 139 4.92 -8.73 6.97
C ASP A 139 4.63 -8.32 8.40
N CYS A 140 3.38 -8.48 8.82
CA CYS A 140 3.04 -8.45 10.22
C CYS A 140 3.55 -9.70 10.95
N PRO A 141 4.06 -9.56 12.19
CA PRO A 141 4.50 -10.70 12.99
C PRO A 141 3.41 -11.76 13.20
N ASN A 142 3.81 -12.95 13.63
CA ASN A 142 2.86 -14.03 13.93
C ASN A 142 1.83 -13.60 14.98
N GLY A 143 0.55 -13.86 14.70
CA GLY A 143 -0.57 -13.41 15.54
C GLY A 143 -1.01 -11.96 15.30
N TYR A 144 -0.30 -11.20 14.47
CA TYR A 144 -0.68 -9.85 14.09
C TYR A 144 -1.28 -9.81 12.68
N ARG A 145 -2.07 -8.78 12.41
CA ARG A 145 -2.64 -8.46 11.09
C ARG A 145 -2.56 -6.97 10.84
N TYR A 146 -2.47 -6.57 9.58
CA TYR A 146 -2.43 -5.17 9.23
C TYR A 146 -3.77 -4.49 9.50
N ASN A 147 -3.74 -3.40 10.25
CA ASN A 147 -4.87 -2.51 10.45
C ASN A 147 -4.67 -1.28 9.57
N SER A 148 -5.41 -1.21 8.47
CA SER A 148 -5.34 -0.12 7.50
C SER A 148 -5.88 1.22 8.03
N GLN A 149 -6.68 1.25 9.09
CA GLN A 149 -7.12 2.51 9.72
C GLN A 149 -6.01 3.12 10.59
N ARG A 150 -5.15 2.28 11.16
CA ARG A 150 -4.01 2.69 12.00
C ARG A 150 -2.68 2.67 11.25
N LYS A 151 -2.65 2.10 10.05
CA LYS A 151 -1.45 1.85 9.23
C LYS A 151 -0.37 1.08 10.00
N MET A 152 -0.77 0.13 10.86
CA MET A 152 0.13 -0.66 11.71
C MET A 152 -0.38 -2.09 11.87
N CYS A 153 0.52 -3.00 12.25
CA CYS A 153 0.13 -4.37 12.60
C CYS A 153 -0.51 -4.37 13.99
N GLN A 154 -1.70 -4.96 14.10
CA GLN A 154 -2.46 -5.08 15.34
C GLN A 154 -2.54 -6.53 15.78
N LEU A 155 -2.34 -6.79 17.07
CA LEU A 155 -2.51 -8.12 17.65
C LEU A 155 -3.95 -8.59 17.43
N TRP A 156 -4.08 -9.75 16.82
CA TRP A 156 -5.35 -10.25 16.35
C TRP A 156 -5.88 -11.31 17.30
N GLY A 157 -6.84 -10.92 18.15
CA GLY A 157 -7.52 -11.85 19.06
C GLY A 157 -8.34 -12.91 18.30
N TRP A 158 -8.61 -14.04 18.95
CA TRP A 158 -9.25 -15.23 18.36
C TRP A 158 -10.62 -14.99 17.69
N ASN A 159 -11.33 -13.91 18.03
CA ASN A 159 -12.68 -13.64 17.52
C ASN A 159 -12.73 -12.68 16.31
N ARG A 160 -11.59 -12.20 15.82
CA ARG A 160 -11.56 -11.30 14.65
C ARG A 160 -11.39 -12.13 13.37
N ARG A 161 -12.17 -11.85 12.33
CA ARG A 161 -12.11 -12.59 11.04
C ARG A 161 -11.18 -11.89 10.07
N CYS A 162 -10.17 -12.61 9.60
CA CYS A 162 -9.39 -12.15 8.45
C CYS A 162 -10.25 -12.38 7.20
N ASP A 163 -10.91 -11.32 6.74
CA ASP A 163 -11.60 -11.32 5.46
C ASP A 163 -10.72 -10.62 4.44
N THR A 164 -10.52 -11.29 3.31
CA THR A 164 -9.81 -10.77 2.14
C THR A 164 -10.81 -10.31 1.10
N VAL A 165 -10.31 -9.62 0.08
CA VAL A 165 -11.16 -9.09 -0.98
C VAL A 165 -11.77 -10.24 -1.77
N LYS A 166 -13.09 -10.19 -1.97
CA LYS A 166 -13.82 -11.16 -2.78
C LYS A 166 -14.06 -10.59 -4.15
N CYS A 167 -13.19 -10.96 -5.09
CA CYS A 167 -13.36 -10.65 -6.50
C CYS A 167 -14.44 -11.58 -7.09
N ASP A 168 -15.48 -11.00 -7.69
CA ASP A 168 -16.56 -11.72 -8.38
C ASP A 168 -16.66 -11.23 -9.84
N PRO A 169 -16.37 -12.06 -10.84
CA PRO A 169 -16.43 -11.66 -12.25
C PRO A 169 -17.86 -11.46 -12.77
N THR A 170 -18.88 -11.86 -12.01
CA THR A 170 -20.30 -11.72 -12.37
C THR A 170 -20.96 -10.50 -11.71
N SER A 171 -20.23 -9.81 -10.83
CA SER A 171 -20.70 -8.61 -10.15
C SER A 171 -21.01 -7.49 -11.15
N GLN A 172 -22.13 -6.79 -10.93
CA GLN A 172 -22.46 -5.55 -11.66
C GLN A 172 -21.60 -4.36 -11.23
N ASN A 173 -20.98 -4.45 -10.05
CA ASN A 173 -20.06 -3.43 -9.54
C ASN A 173 -18.66 -3.64 -10.13
N VAL A 174 -18.06 -2.56 -10.63
CA VAL A 174 -16.69 -2.54 -11.16
C VAL A 174 -15.66 -2.68 -10.04
N PHE A 175 -15.95 -2.12 -8.87
CA PHE A 175 -15.08 -2.13 -7.71
C PHE A 175 -15.68 -2.94 -6.56
N ALA A 176 -14.82 -3.72 -5.91
CA ALA A 176 -15.11 -4.39 -4.66
C ALA A 176 -14.72 -3.50 -3.46
N SER A 177 -15.47 -3.57 -2.37
CA SER A 177 -15.06 -2.94 -1.11
C SER A 177 -13.90 -3.68 -0.47
N TYR A 178 -12.93 -2.93 0.08
CA TYR A 178 -11.97 -3.54 0.98
C TYR A 178 -12.65 -3.87 2.33
N PRO A 179 -12.42 -5.07 2.92
CA PRO A 179 -13.05 -5.44 4.18
C PRO A 179 -12.62 -4.53 5.34
N TYR A 180 -13.58 -4.17 6.21
CA TYR A 180 -13.37 -3.41 7.45
C TYR A 180 -12.86 -1.96 7.33
N ASP A 181 -12.35 -1.57 6.17
CA ASP A 181 -11.87 -0.22 5.91
C ASP A 181 -12.36 0.28 4.54
N ASP A 182 -13.38 1.12 4.60
CA ASP A 182 -13.98 1.77 3.45
C ASP A 182 -13.12 2.92 2.92
N GLU A 183 -11.97 3.26 3.50
CA GLU A 183 -10.99 4.13 2.84
C GLU A 183 -10.44 3.47 1.55
N TYR A 184 -10.43 2.14 1.47
CA TYR A 184 -9.88 1.38 0.35
C TYR A 184 -10.97 0.64 -0.44
N TYR A 185 -10.70 0.46 -1.73
CA TYR A 185 -11.52 -0.31 -2.65
C TYR A 185 -10.63 -0.98 -3.69
N VAL A 186 -11.14 -2.00 -4.36
CA VAL A 186 -10.32 -2.87 -5.19
C VAL A 186 -10.93 -3.03 -6.58
N TYR A 187 -10.09 -2.86 -7.59
CA TYR A 187 -10.40 -3.25 -8.96
C TYR A 187 -9.82 -4.64 -9.23
N CYS A 188 -10.66 -5.59 -9.58
CA CYS A 188 -10.25 -6.95 -9.93
C CYS A 188 -10.21 -7.10 -11.45
N GLN A 189 -9.02 -7.31 -12.00
CA GLN A 189 -8.81 -7.54 -13.42
C GLN A 189 -9.02 -9.01 -13.76
N TYR A 190 -9.80 -9.25 -14.81
CA TYR A 190 -10.07 -10.56 -15.36
C TYR A 190 -9.75 -10.60 -16.86
N ASP A 191 -9.48 -11.80 -17.33
CA ASP A 191 -9.36 -12.15 -18.73
C ASP A 191 -10.60 -12.93 -19.16
N TYR A 192 -11.32 -12.34 -20.11
CA TYR A 192 -12.58 -12.85 -20.65
C TYR A 192 -12.39 -13.52 -22.03
N SER A 193 -11.15 -13.88 -22.39
CA SER A 193 -10.88 -14.59 -23.65
C SER A 193 -11.44 -16.03 -23.68
N THR A 194 -11.78 -16.59 -22.52
CA THR A 194 -12.39 -17.92 -22.35
C THR A 194 -13.77 -17.81 -21.69
N ASP A 195 -14.63 -18.81 -21.91
CA ASP A 195 -16.00 -18.86 -21.33
C ASP A 195 -16.03 -18.71 -19.80
N THR A 196 -14.95 -19.15 -19.12
CA THR A 196 -14.73 -18.91 -17.70
C THR A 196 -13.76 -17.75 -17.50
N PRO A 197 -14.19 -16.61 -16.92
CA PRO A 197 -13.30 -15.49 -16.65
C PRO A 197 -12.13 -15.91 -15.75
N THR A 198 -10.91 -15.63 -16.19
CA THR A 198 -9.71 -15.96 -15.43
C THR A 198 -9.23 -14.73 -14.69
N TYR A 199 -9.12 -14.82 -13.35
CA TYR A 199 -8.56 -13.75 -12.53
C TYR A 199 -7.09 -13.50 -12.91
N LYS A 200 -6.74 -12.23 -13.13
CA LYS A 200 -5.36 -11.81 -13.44
C LYS A 200 -4.70 -11.15 -12.25
N LYS A 201 -5.23 -10.00 -11.83
CA LYS A 201 -4.60 -9.13 -10.84
C LYS A 201 -5.63 -8.25 -10.13
N SER A 202 -5.31 -7.80 -8.93
CA SER A 202 -6.12 -6.83 -8.19
C SER A 202 -5.31 -5.57 -7.95
N TYR A 203 -5.97 -4.42 -8.07
CA TYR A 203 -5.41 -3.11 -7.76
C TYR A 203 -6.15 -2.54 -6.56
N VAL A 204 -5.42 -2.26 -5.48
CA VAL A 204 -6.01 -1.65 -4.27
C VAL A 204 -5.87 -0.15 -4.38
N LEU A 205 -7.01 0.55 -4.45
CA LEU A 205 -7.10 2.00 -4.54
C LEU A 205 -7.52 2.60 -3.20
N SER A 206 -7.13 3.86 -2.97
CA SER A 206 -7.54 4.63 -1.80
C SER A 206 -8.45 5.78 -2.21
N CYS A 207 -9.50 6.03 -1.43
CA CYS A 207 -10.32 7.24 -1.53
C CYS A 207 -9.63 8.48 -0.97
N GLY A 208 -8.47 8.31 -0.32
CA GLY A 208 -7.74 9.36 0.35
C GLY A 208 -8.25 9.68 1.74
N LYS A 209 -7.46 10.47 2.46
CA LYS A 209 -7.69 10.77 3.88
C LYS A 209 -9.05 11.44 4.08
N GLY A 210 -9.87 10.84 4.95
CA GLY A 210 -11.19 11.38 5.32
C GLY A 210 -12.32 11.06 4.33
N SER A 211 -12.02 10.38 3.23
CA SER A 211 -13.01 9.86 2.29
C SER A 211 -13.24 8.37 2.48
N LYS A 212 -14.43 7.91 2.11
CA LYS A 212 -14.82 6.50 2.14
C LYS A 212 -15.52 6.10 0.86
N PHE A 213 -15.28 4.87 0.44
CA PHE A 213 -15.85 4.25 -0.73
C PHE A 213 -17.30 3.87 -0.47
N ASP A 214 -18.22 4.48 -1.22
CA ASP A 214 -19.62 4.10 -1.24
C ASP A 214 -19.83 3.02 -2.29
N SER A 215 -19.86 1.77 -1.85
CA SER A 215 -20.00 0.60 -2.72
C SER A 215 -21.31 0.55 -3.50
N LYS A 216 -22.37 1.23 -3.02
CA LYS A 216 -23.65 1.29 -3.74
C LYS A 216 -23.58 2.22 -4.94
N ASN A 217 -22.85 3.33 -4.79
CA ASN A 217 -22.72 4.36 -5.82
C ASN A 217 -21.39 4.28 -6.59
N GLN A 218 -20.52 3.33 -6.23
CA GLN A 218 -19.20 3.11 -6.84
C GLN A 218 -18.34 4.39 -6.85
N VAL A 219 -18.40 5.19 -5.78
CA VAL A 219 -17.74 6.51 -5.70
C VAL A 219 -17.17 6.78 -4.30
N CYS A 220 -16.03 7.46 -4.24
CA CYS A 220 -15.45 7.96 -3.00
C CYS A 220 -16.19 9.21 -2.50
N LYS A 221 -16.63 9.19 -1.24
CA LYS A 221 -17.32 10.32 -0.58
C LYS A 221 -16.51 10.83 0.60
N PHE A 222 -16.18 12.13 0.57
CA PHE A 222 -15.51 12.79 1.69
C PHE A 222 -16.46 12.97 2.88
N GLN A 223 -16.01 12.59 4.08
CA GLN A 223 -16.80 12.71 5.30
C GLN A 223 -16.45 13.99 6.06
N CYS A 224 -17.29 15.01 5.88
CA CYS A 224 -17.19 16.25 6.64
C CYS A 224 -17.45 16.01 8.14
N ARG A 225 -16.43 16.29 8.97
CA ARG A 225 -16.53 16.24 10.44
C ARG A 225 -16.81 17.60 11.06
N LYS A 226 -16.41 18.67 10.38
CA LYS A 226 -16.59 20.07 10.77
C LYS A 226 -16.63 20.93 9.52
N ALA A 227 -17.08 22.18 9.67
CA ALA A 227 -16.99 23.16 8.60
C ALA A 227 -15.52 23.52 8.34
N GLY A 228 -15.17 23.73 7.07
CA GLY A 228 -13.81 24.08 6.69
C GLY A 228 -13.45 23.66 5.27
N LEU A 229 -12.18 23.87 4.93
CA LEU A 229 -11.56 23.39 3.71
C LEU A 229 -10.59 22.26 4.09
N PHE A 230 -10.54 21.21 3.28
CA PHE A 230 -9.72 20.03 3.52
C PHE A 230 -9.02 19.63 2.22
N VAL A 231 -7.76 19.22 2.33
CA VAL A 231 -7.01 18.73 1.17
C VAL A 231 -7.65 17.46 0.61
N ASN A 232 -7.69 17.34 -0.72
CA ASN A 232 -7.93 16.07 -1.37
C ASN A 232 -6.57 15.37 -1.58
N THR A 233 -6.30 14.32 -0.82
CA THR A 233 -5.01 13.62 -0.89
C THR A 233 -4.85 12.76 -2.14
N VAL A 234 -5.95 12.44 -2.85
CA VAL A 234 -5.89 11.69 -4.11
C VAL A 234 -5.60 12.63 -5.28
N ASN A 235 -6.18 13.83 -5.25
CA ASN A 235 -5.93 14.86 -6.25
C ASN A 235 -5.59 16.18 -5.53
N PRO A 236 -4.28 16.46 -5.31
CA PRO A 236 -3.83 17.65 -4.59
C PRO A 236 -4.24 18.97 -5.22
N SER A 237 -4.57 19.00 -6.52
CA SER A 237 -5.13 20.16 -7.21
C SER A 237 -6.60 20.41 -6.88
N GLN A 238 -7.23 19.54 -6.11
CA GLN A 238 -8.58 19.67 -5.60
C GLN A 238 -8.60 19.78 -4.06
N TYR A 239 -9.70 20.30 -3.53
CA TYR A 239 -9.96 20.37 -2.11
C TYR A 239 -11.46 20.25 -1.82
N TYR A 240 -11.79 19.78 -0.63
CA TYR A 240 -13.16 19.68 -0.16
C TYR A 240 -13.53 20.91 0.63
N SER A 241 -14.65 21.54 0.30
CA SER A 241 -15.32 22.54 1.14
C SER A 241 -16.47 21.87 1.87
N CYS A 242 -16.34 21.79 3.19
CA CYS A 242 -17.36 21.27 4.08
C CYS A 242 -18.19 22.40 4.66
N TYR A 243 -19.49 22.33 4.45
CA TYR A 243 -20.44 23.27 5.01
C TYR A 243 -21.68 22.52 5.49
N ARG A 244 -22.44 23.18 6.35
CA ARG A 244 -23.68 22.62 6.90
C ARG A 244 -24.84 23.05 6.02
N ASN A 245 -25.43 22.09 5.32
CA ASN A 245 -26.66 22.30 4.57
C ASN A 245 -27.85 21.84 5.44
N ARG A 246 -28.56 22.81 6.03
CA ARG A 246 -29.60 22.58 7.04
C ARG A 246 -29.08 21.76 8.24
N PHE A 247 -29.39 20.45 8.28
CA PHE A 247 -29.00 19.53 9.35
C PHE A 247 -28.00 18.47 8.91
N GLN A 248 -27.55 18.50 7.65
CA GLN A 248 -26.60 17.54 7.10
C GLN A 248 -25.28 18.23 6.74
N TRP A 249 -24.19 17.49 6.90
CA TRP A 249 -22.89 17.93 6.43
C TRP A 249 -22.75 17.58 4.95
N GLU A 250 -22.35 18.55 4.15
CA GLU A 250 -22.15 18.38 2.72
C GLU A 250 -20.71 18.76 2.35
N ALA A 251 -20.07 17.90 1.54
CA ALA A 251 -18.75 18.12 0.98
C ALA A 251 -18.90 18.53 -0.48
N LYS A 252 -18.38 19.71 -0.84
CA LYS A 252 -18.25 20.13 -2.23
C LYS A 252 -16.79 20.05 -2.66
N VAL A 253 -16.51 19.35 -3.76
CA VAL A 253 -15.18 19.35 -4.38
C VAL A 253 -14.98 20.65 -5.15
N ASN A 254 -13.84 21.29 -4.93
CA ASN A 254 -13.40 22.47 -5.69
C ASN A 254 -12.01 22.19 -6.25
N THR A 255 -11.72 22.80 -7.41
CA THR A 255 -10.42 22.68 -8.07
C THR A 255 -9.67 24.00 -7.96
N CYS A 256 -8.37 23.94 -7.71
CA CYS A 256 -7.50 25.10 -7.77
C CYS A 256 -7.54 25.72 -9.17
N SER A 257 -7.52 27.06 -9.24
CA SER A 257 -7.77 27.78 -10.51
C SER A 257 -6.66 27.64 -11.55
N LYS A 258 -5.45 27.22 -11.16
CA LYS A 258 -4.29 27.08 -12.03
C LYS A 258 -3.83 25.61 -12.07
N ALA A 259 -3.36 25.16 -13.23
CA ALA A 259 -3.01 23.75 -13.48
C ALA A 259 -1.92 23.19 -12.56
N ASN A 260 -0.99 24.04 -12.10
CA ASN A 260 0.13 23.64 -11.24
C ASN A 260 -0.07 24.04 -9.77
N TYR A 261 -1.31 24.32 -9.35
CA TYR A 261 -1.58 24.72 -7.98
C TYR A 261 -2.17 23.57 -7.18
N ILE A 262 -1.59 23.32 -6.01
CA ILE A 262 -2.07 22.35 -5.03
C ILE A 262 -2.70 23.07 -3.84
N PHE A 263 -3.68 22.44 -3.20
CA PHE A 263 -4.30 23.00 -2.01
C PHE A 263 -3.44 22.76 -0.76
N ASP A 264 -3.08 23.85 -0.08
CA ASP A 264 -2.40 23.82 1.21
C ASP A 264 -3.44 23.92 2.33
N GLU A 265 -3.56 22.86 3.14
CA GLU A 265 -4.52 22.79 4.26
C GLU A 265 -4.14 23.72 5.43
N GLU A 266 -2.85 23.98 5.65
CA GLU A 266 -2.39 24.85 6.74
C GLU A 266 -2.67 26.33 6.40
N LEU A 267 -2.42 26.71 5.16
CA LEU A 267 -2.69 28.06 4.64
C LEU A 267 -4.14 28.22 4.16
N MET A 268 -4.90 27.13 4.10
CA MET A 268 -6.29 27.07 3.62
C MET A 268 -6.48 27.70 2.23
N ARG A 269 -5.49 27.53 1.34
CA ARG A 269 -5.48 28.15 0.00
C ARG A 269 -4.69 27.33 -1.01
N CYS A 270 -5.00 27.53 -2.29
CA CYS A 270 -4.18 26.99 -3.36
C CYS A 270 -2.84 27.73 -3.47
N LYS A 271 -1.75 26.98 -3.58
CA LYS A 271 -0.39 27.49 -3.81
C LYS A 271 0.25 26.75 -4.99
N GLU A 272 1.29 27.31 -5.57
CA GLU A 272 2.06 26.64 -6.62
C GLU A 272 2.70 25.36 -6.09
N ASN A 273 2.67 24.31 -6.92
CA ASN A 273 3.30 23.03 -6.62
C ASN A 273 4.82 23.18 -6.74
N PRO A 274 5.59 23.05 -5.64
CA PRO A 274 7.04 23.15 -5.70
C PRO A 274 7.68 22.09 -6.61
N ASP A 275 7.02 20.95 -6.81
CA ASP A 275 7.52 19.84 -7.62
C ASP A 275 7.17 19.95 -9.12
N ALA A 276 6.31 20.91 -9.49
CA ALA A 276 5.91 21.09 -10.89
C ALA A 276 6.96 21.83 -11.75
N ALA A 277 8.03 22.35 -11.15
CA ALA A 277 9.04 23.15 -11.85
C ALA A 277 10.04 22.31 -12.70
N VAL A 278 9.86 20.99 -12.83
CA VAL A 278 10.78 20.11 -13.57
C VAL A 278 10.28 19.75 -14.98
N THR A 279 9.17 20.34 -15.45
CA THR A 279 8.71 20.12 -16.82
C THR A 279 8.23 21.41 -17.44
N GLU A 280 9.16 22.30 -17.80
CA GLU A 280 8.84 23.33 -18.78
C GLU A 280 8.70 22.68 -20.17
N PRO A 281 7.58 22.91 -20.87
CA PRO A 281 7.51 22.67 -22.31
C PRO A 281 8.38 23.71 -23.00
N MET A 282 9.22 23.28 -23.94
CA MET A 282 9.92 24.18 -24.86
C MET A 282 8.87 25.01 -25.62
N THR A 283 8.63 26.23 -25.19
CA THR A 283 7.97 27.26 -25.99
C THR A 283 8.95 27.72 -27.06
N GLU A 284 8.93 27.05 -28.21
CA GLU A 284 9.45 27.62 -29.45
C GLU A 284 8.41 28.63 -29.97
N THR A 285 8.65 29.89 -29.62
CA THR A 285 8.02 31.03 -30.29
C THR A 285 8.94 31.43 -31.42
N ASP A 286 8.57 31.15 -32.67
CA ASP A 286 8.93 32.06 -33.76
C ASP A 286 7.79 32.15 -34.79
N GLN A 287 7.24 33.35 -34.92
CA GLN A 287 6.27 33.72 -35.94
C GLN A 287 6.83 34.89 -36.74
N ASN A 288 6.65 34.78 -38.05
CA ASN A 288 6.79 35.78 -39.12
C ASN A 288 8.22 36.02 -39.63
N GLN A 289 8.49 35.87 -40.93
CA GLN A 289 7.78 36.59 -41.99
C GLN A 289 8.06 35.99 -43.38
N PRO A 290 7.12 36.06 -44.34
CA PRO A 290 7.31 35.60 -45.71
C PRO A 290 7.89 36.70 -46.63
N ILE A 291 8.86 36.35 -47.48
CA ILE A 291 9.30 37.16 -48.62
C ILE A 291 9.33 36.28 -49.88
N SER A 292 8.73 36.81 -50.95
CA SER A 292 8.56 36.25 -52.28
C SER A 292 9.85 36.09 -53.10
N LEU A 293 9.90 34.97 -53.83
CA LEU A 293 10.31 34.74 -55.24
C LEU A 293 11.50 35.54 -55.84
N THR A 294 12.55 34.81 -56.26
CA THR A 294 12.98 34.68 -57.68
C THR A 294 14.01 33.55 -57.89
N SER A 295 13.64 32.64 -58.80
CA SER A 295 14.37 31.96 -59.88
C SER A 295 15.92 31.85 -59.86
N ILE A 296 16.46 30.63 -60.07
CA ILE A 296 17.08 30.15 -61.35
C ILE A 296 17.76 28.78 -61.13
N ASP A 297 17.61 27.95 -62.17
CA ASP A 297 18.13 26.62 -62.49
C ASP A 297 19.59 26.28 -62.10
N ASN A 298 19.88 25.01 -61.76
CA ASN A 298 20.40 24.00 -62.71
C ASN A 298 20.99 22.74 -62.01
N LYS A 299 20.48 21.58 -62.42
CA LYS A 299 21.21 20.45 -63.06
C LYS A 299 22.30 19.63 -62.30
N ILE A 300 22.10 18.31 -62.44
CA ILE A 300 23.07 17.18 -62.63
C ILE A 300 23.42 16.31 -61.41
N SER A 301 22.87 15.08 -61.49
CA SER A 301 23.44 13.74 -61.31
C SER A 301 24.75 13.52 -60.53
N GLY A 302 24.77 12.43 -59.75
CA GLY A 302 25.95 11.56 -59.66
C GLY A 302 26.12 10.78 -58.36
N SER A 303 25.68 9.53 -58.39
CA SER A 303 26.30 8.31 -57.82
C SER A 303 27.62 8.38 -57.03
N GLY A 304 27.73 7.48 -56.04
CA GLY A 304 28.99 6.86 -55.58
C GLY A 304 29.19 6.99 -54.08
N SER A 305 28.94 5.96 -53.29
CA SER A 305 29.86 4.84 -52.95
C SER A 305 30.62 5.10 -51.65
N ALA A 306 30.39 4.17 -50.71
CA ALA A 306 31.30 3.60 -49.71
C ALA A 306 32.51 4.42 -49.24
N SER A 307 32.67 4.52 -47.92
CA SER A 307 33.72 3.79 -47.18
C SER A 307 33.71 4.19 -45.71
N GLU A 308 33.72 3.15 -44.87
CA GLU A 308 34.60 2.98 -43.71
C GLU A 308 34.87 4.17 -42.78
N ASN A 309 34.54 4.00 -41.50
CA ASN A 309 35.57 4.20 -40.49
C ASN A 309 35.29 3.39 -39.21
N SER A 310 36.18 2.44 -38.99
CA SER A 310 36.47 1.75 -37.74
C SER A 310 37.26 2.70 -36.84
N ASN A 311 36.92 2.77 -35.55
CA ASN A 311 37.85 2.90 -34.41
C ASN A 311 37.09 3.40 -33.18
N SER A 312 37.17 2.63 -32.09
CA SER A 312 37.11 3.08 -30.68
C SER A 312 37.36 1.81 -29.86
N ASP A 313 38.61 1.39 -29.76
CA ASP A 313 39.54 1.69 -28.67
C ASP A 313 39.07 1.21 -27.29
N SER A 314 39.80 0.19 -26.85
CA SER A 314 39.74 -0.51 -25.58
C SER A 314 40.44 0.31 -24.50
N SER A 315 39.76 0.58 -23.38
CA SER A 315 40.44 0.99 -22.15
C SER A 315 39.92 0.24 -20.93
N THR A 316 40.81 -0.65 -20.49
CA THR A 316 40.99 -1.34 -19.21
C THR A 316 40.58 -0.50 -17.99
N GLU A 317 39.58 -0.96 -17.23
CA GLU A 317 39.31 -0.48 -15.87
C GLU A 317 40.04 -1.34 -14.83
N LYS A 318 40.79 -0.65 -13.98
CA LYS A 318 41.62 -1.19 -12.91
C LYS A 318 40.85 -1.08 -11.59
N ALA A 319 40.72 -2.22 -10.92
CA ALA A 319 40.10 -2.37 -9.61
C ALA A 319 40.74 -1.46 -8.54
N THR A 320 39.90 -0.73 -7.81
CA THR A 320 40.27 -0.14 -6.52
C THR A 320 39.31 -0.64 -5.45
N LYS A 321 39.90 -1.41 -4.54
CA LYS A 321 39.35 -1.96 -3.30
C LYS A 321 39.33 -0.83 -2.27
N THR A 322 38.16 -0.50 -1.72
CA THR A 322 38.05 0.38 -0.55
C THR A 322 37.24 -0.32 0.54
N GLU A 323 37.84 -0.31 1.72
CA GLU A 323 37.50 -1.06 2.92
C GLU A 323 36.23 -0.52 3.60
N ALA A 324 35.53 -1.45 4.24
CA ALA A 324 34.37 -1.21 5.09
C ALA A 324 34.76 -0.42 6.35
N SER A 325 34.05 0.68 6.61
CA SER A 325 34.01 1.31 7.92
C SER A 325 32.57 1.25 8.44
N THR A 326 32.40 0.42 9.47
CA THR A 326 31.22 0.25 10.30
C THR A 326 31.01 1.53 11.11
N ASP A 327 29.96 2.29 10.80
CA ASP A 327 29.41 3.28 11.73
C ASP A 327 27.88 3.21 11.67
N THR A 328 27.31 2.68 12.76
CA THR A 328 25.87 2.58 12.99
C THR A 328 25.38 3.88 13.64
N PRO A 329 24.49 4.67 13.01
CA PRO A 329 23.82 5.74 13.72
C PRO A 329 22.65 5.15 14.54
N ALA A 330 22.72 5.34 15.86
CA ALA A 330 21.64 5.06 16.78
C ALA A 330 20.43 5.95 16.44
N VAL A 331 19.34 5.33 16.00
CA VAL A 331 18.06 6.01 15.80
C VAL A 331 17.42 6.28 17.17
N ALA A 332 17.27 7.55 17.49
CA ALA A 332 16.58 8.00 18.69
C ALA A 332 15.08 7.66 18.62
N ILE A 333 14.62 6.83 19.54
CA ILE A 333 13.19 6.54 19.75
C ILE A 333 12.55 7.76 20.42
N VAL A 334 11.63 8.41 19.72
CA VAL A 334 10.74 9.43 20.30
C VAL A 334 9.74 8.70 21.21
N GLN A 335 9.96 8.77 22.52
CA GLN A 335 8.96 8.42 23.52
C GLN A 335 7.77 9.37 23.37
N SER A 336 6.60 8.83 23.03
CA SER A 336 5.35 9.56 23.14
C SER A 336 4.88 9.53 24.60
N ASP A 337 4.76 10.72 25.18
CA ASP A 337 4.25 10.91 26.54
C ASP A 337 2.83 10.35 26.66
N THR A 338 2.71 9.29 27.45
CA THR A 338 1.41 8.79 27.91
C THR A 338 0.96 9.65 29.10
N ILE A 339 -0.16 10.35 28.92
CA ILE A 339 -0.82 11.15 29.95
C ILE A 339 -1.18 10.24 31.15
N PRO A 340 -0.71 10.51 32.39
CA PRO A 340 -0.98 9.64 33.53
C PRO A 340 -2.34 9.97 34.16
N VAL A 341 -3.43 9.39 33.65
CA VAL A 341 -4.80 9.56 34.21
C VAL A 341 -5.02 8.75 35.51
N ARG A 342 -4.00 8.05 36.04
CA ARG A 342 -4.18 7.07 37.14
C ARG A 342 -4.08 7.63 38.56
N LYS A 343 -3.55 8.84 38.79
CA LYS A 343 -3.39 9.36 40.17
C LYS A 343 -4.63 10.10 40.69
N ASP A 344 -5.41 10.74 39.82
CA ASP A 344 -6.45 11.67 40.27
C ASP A 344 -7.68 10.98 40.87
N CYS A 345 -8.00 9.75 40.44
CA CYS A 345 -9.18 9.03 40.94
C CYS A 345 -9.01 8.57 42.41
N LEU A 346 -7.79 8.16 42.78
CA LEU A 346 -7.45 7.77 44.15
C LEU A 346 -7.41 8.96 45.11
N TYR A 347 -6.91 10.12 44.65
CA TYR A 347 -6.95 11.36 45.44
C TYR A 347 -8.37 11.89 45.60
N PHE A 348 -9.20 11.81 44.56
CA PHE A 348 -10.61 12.21 44.63
C PHE A 348 -11.40 11.34 45.62
N LEU A 349 -11.23 10.01 45.58
CA LEU A 349 -11.86 9.10 46.54
C LEU A 349 -11.38 9.35 47.98
N LYS A 350 -10.09 9.62 48.19
CA LYS A 350 -9.54 9.91 49.52
C LYS A 350 -10.09 11.23 50.07
N ASP A 351 -10.19 12.27 49.24
CA ASP A 351 -10.77 13.57 49.61
C ASP A 351 -12.27 13.48 49.90
N LEU A 352 -13.01 12.65 49.14
CA LEU A 352 -14.43 12.41 49.34
C LEU A 352 -14.73 11.60 50.63
N MET A 353 -13.84 10.67 51.00
CA MET A 353 -13.98 9.90 52.24
C MET A 353 -13.60 10.72 53.49
N LEU A 354 -12.59 11.62 53.38
CA LEU A 354 -12.23 12.56 54.43
C LEU A 354 -13.33 13.61 54.68
N LYS A 355 -13.92 14.18 53.63
CA LYS A 355 -14.99 15.19 53.76
C LYS A 355 -16.28 14.67 54.38
N ASN A 356 -16.50 13.35 54.36
CA ASN A 356 -17.72 12.72 54.86
C ASN A 356 -17.52 11.92 56.17
N ASN A 357 -16.35 12.00 56.84
CA ASN A 357 -16.03 11.24 58.06
C ASN A 357 -16.29 9.72 57.91
N ILE A 358 -15.90 9.14 56.77
CA ILE A 358 -16.09 7.71 56.47
C ILE A 358 -14.81 6.90 56.81
N LEU A 359 -13.71 7.57 57.17
CA LEU A 359 -12.43 6.99 57.58
C LEU A 359 -12.17 7.14 59.08
#